data_AF-N6T3K7-F1
#
_entry.id   AF-N6T3K7-F1
#
_cell.length_a   1.000
_cell.length_b   1.000
_cell.length_c   1.000
_cell.angle_alpha   90.00
_cell.angle_beta   90.00
_cell.angle_gamma   90.00
#
_symmetry.space_group_name_H-M   'P 1'
#
loop_
_entity.id
_entity.type
_entity.pdbx_description
1 polymer ?
#
loop_
_entity_poly.entity_id
_entity_poly.type
_entity_poly.pdbx_seq_one_letter_code
_entity_poly.pdbx_strand_id
1 'polypeptide(L)'
;MEAAPKVVCTCKAATTGANAPLSHQEALDLCGTQASIDTTDYVMQQTMFRIKDPKVSLPFYSNVLGMKLLTKADFPSMKFSLYFMGYQRSTPGQLGSIARTEWALERKATIELTQ
;
A
#
# COMPACT_ATOMS: atom_id res chain seq x y z
N MET A 1 -33.48 -10.17 53.16
CA MET A 1 -32.82 -10.55 51.90
C MET A 1 -32.22 -9.27 51.34
N GLU A 2 -30.91 -9.10 51.50
CA GLU A 2 -30.23 -7.81 51.31
C GLU A 2 -29.66 -7.71 49.90
N ALA A 3 -29.78 -6.55 49.26
CA ALA A 3 -29.37 -6.36 47.88
C ALA A 3 -27.88 -5.97 47.81
N ALA A 4 -27.06 -6.78 47.14
CA ALA A 4 -25.64 -6.52 46.97
C ALA A 4 -25.38 -5.19 46.21
N PRO A 5 -24.36 -4.40 46.59
CA PRO A 5 -24.10 -3.09 46.01
C PRO A 5 -23.63 -3.21 44.55
N LYS A 6 -24.23 -2.41 43.66
CA LYS A 6 -23.78 -2.30 42.26
C LYS A 6 -22.44 -1.57 42.20
N VAL A 7 -21.35 -2.31 41.96
CA VAL A 7 -20.04 -1.74 41.64
C VAL A 7 -20.11 -1.10 40.25
N VAL A 8 -20.31 0.22 40.21
CA VAL A 8 -20.22 1.00 38.97
C VAL A 8 -18.75 1.22 38.65
N CYS A 9 -18.21 0.44 37.71
CA CYS A 9 -16.84 0.62 37.24
C CYS A 9 -16.75 1.86 36.35
N THR A 10 -16.50 3.04 36.95
CA THR A 10 -16.30 4.29 36.21
C THR A 10 -14.90 4.31 35.60
N CYS A 11 -14.78 3.89 34.34
CA CYS A 11 -13.57 4.07 33.55
C CYS A 11 -13.25 5.57 33.39
N LYS A 12 -12.34 6.11 34.21
CA LYS A 12 -11.75 7.43 33.97
C LYS A 12 -10.91 7.35 32.70
N ALA A 13 -11.35 8.03 31.64
CA ALA A 13 -10.52 8.21 30.45
C ALA A 13 -9.24 8.97 30.82
N ALA A 14 -8.08 8.39 30.52
CA ALA A 14 -6.79 8.97 30.83
C ALA A 14 -6.25 9.75 29.62
N THR A 15 -6.40 11.08 29.67
CA THR A 15 -5.63 12.05 28.90
C THR A 15 -5.04 13.07 29.88
N THR A 16 -3.88 13.68 29.65
CA THR A 16 -3.03 13.72 28.45
C THR A 16 -1.62 13.18 28.70
N GLY A 17 -0.97 12.69 27.65
CA GLY A 17 0.45 12.35 27.62
C GLY A 17 0.97 12.44 26.18
N ALA A 18 2.27 12.67 26.00
CA ALA A 18 2.86 13.01 24.68
C ALA A 18 2.82 11.88 23.62
N ASN A 19 2.21 10.73 23.93
CA ASN A 19 2.02 9.57 23.04
C ASN A 19 0.53 9.17 22.92
N ALA A 20 -0.41 10.08 23.21
CA ALA A 20 -1.83 9.82 22.98
C ALA A 20 -2.12 9.72 21.46
N PRO A 21 -2.99 8.80 21.00
CA PRO A 21 -3.46 8.80 19.61
C PRO A 21 -4.18 10.10 19.27
N LEU A 22 -3.94 10.63 18.07
CA LEU A 22 -4.65 11.80 17.54
C LEU A 22 -6.15 11.51 17.42
N SER A 23 -6.99 12.51 17.71
CA SER A 23 -8.40 12.49 17.34
C SER A 23 -8.57 12.62 15.82
N HIS A 24 -9.76 12.25 15.32
CA HIS A 24 -10.08 12.40 13.90
C HIS A 24 -9.99 13.87 13.41
N GLN A 25 -10.26 14.85 14.28
CA GLN A 25 -10.18 16.26 13.89
C GLN A 25 -8.72 16.72 13.80
N GLU A 26 -7.88 16.41 14.79
CA GLU A 26 -6.45 16.74 14.75
C GLU A 26 -5.75 16.12 13.53
N ALA A 27 -6.14 14.89 13.15
CA ALA A 27 -5.64 14.24 11.94
C ALA A 27 -6.06 14.95 10.65
N LEU A 28 -7.28 15.50 10.58
CA LEU A 28 -7.76 16.31 9.43
C LEU A 28 -7.06 17.67 9.38
N ASP A 29 -6.94 18.35 10.52
CA ASP A 29 -6.33 19.68 10.62
C ASP A 29 -4.85 19.64 10.22
N LEU A 30 -4.13 18.56 10.57
CA LEU A 30 -2.74 18.32 10.15
C LEU A 30 -2.57 18.01 8.66
N CYS A 31 -3.60 17.48 7.98
CA CYS A 31 -3.57 17.29 6.53
C CYS A 31 -3.84 18.58 5.75
N GLY A 32 -4.55 19.54 6.36
CA GLY A 32 -5.03 20.74 5.68
C GLY A 32 -6.15 20.44 4.66
N THR A 33 -6.68 21.50 4.04
CA THR A 33 -7.88 21.41 3.18
C THR A 33 -7.60 21.55 1.68
N GLN A 34 -6.38 21.91 1.27
CA GLN A 34 -6.08 22.27 -0.12
C GLN A 34 -4.64 21.88 -0.52
N ALA A 35 -4.50 21.01 -1.52
CA ALA A 35 -3.25 20.74 -2.22
C ALA A 35 -3.02 21.76 -3.35
N SER A 36 -1.79 21.87 -3.88
CA SER A 36 -1.54 22.76 -5.03
C SER A 36 -2.18 22.22 -6.30
N ILE A 37 -2.69 23.15 -7.12
CA ILE A 37 -3.28 22.84 -8.43
C ILE A 37 -2.30 22.09 -9.35
N ASP A 38 -1.00 22.39 -9.26
CA ASP A 38 0.08 21.76 -10.03
C ASP A 38 0.25 20.26 -9.75
N THR A 39 -0.30 19.79 -8.61
CA THR A 39 -0.19 18.41 -8.12
C THR A 39 -1.50 17.62 -8.23
N THR A 40 -2.56 18.19 -8.83
CA THR A 40 -3.91 17.60 -8.86
C THR A 40 -3.95 16.19 -9.44
N ASP A 41 -3.19 15.95 -10.51
CA ASP A 41 -3.16 14.65 -11.22
C ASP A 41 -2.08 13.69 -10.70
N TYR A 42 -1.34 14.06 -9.65
CA TYR A 42 -0.24 13.23 -9.13
C TYR A 42 -0.79 11.96 -8.47
N VAL A 43 -0.08 10.85 -8.65
CA VAL A 43 -0.46 9.54 -8.10
C VAL A 43 0.71 8.88 -7.39
N MET A 44 0.44 8.29 -6.22
CA MET A 44 1.35 7.34 -5.60
C MET A 44 1.29 6.03 -6.41
N GLN A 45 2.22 5.91 -7.35
CA GLN A 45 2.20 4.87 -8.38
C GLN A 45 2.71 3.53 -7.84
N GLN A 46 3.82 3.53 -7.10
CA GLN A 46 4.51 2.33 -6.66
C GLN A 46 5.17 2.46 -5.28
N THR A 47 5.28 1.34 -4.57
CA THR A 47 6.23 1.13 -3.46
C THR A 47 7.26 0.08 -3.88
N MET A 48 8.54 0.40 -3.78
CA MET A 48 9.61 -0.53 -4.17
C MET A 48 10.18 -1.32 -2.98
N PHE A 49 10.30 -2.63 -3.13
CA PHE A 49 11.02 -3.50 -2.19
C PHE A 49 12.06 -4.36 -2.89
N ARG A 50 13.26 -4.44 -2.28
CA ARG A 50 14.27 -5.43 -2.67
C ARG A 50 13.90 -6.80 -2.10
N ILE A 51 13.97 -7.84 -2.94
CA ILE A 51 13.61 -9.22 -2.61
C ILE A 51 14.77 -10.19 -2.88
N LYS A 52 14.92 -11.21 -2.04
CA LYS A 52 16.05 -12.16 -2.13
C LYS A 52 15.89 -13.21 -3.23
N ASP A 53 14.66 -13.66 -3.50
CA ASP A 53 14.37 -14.62 -4.57
C ASP A 53 12.94 -14.39 -5.14
N PRO A 54 12.80 -13.95 -6.40
CA PRO A 54 11.49 -13.79 -7.03
C PRO A 54 10.69 -15.09 -7.15
N LYS A 55 11.33 -16.27 -7.12
CA LYS A 55 10.64 -17.57 -7.11
C LYS A 55 9.87 -17.82 -5.81
N VAL A 56 10.28 -17.19 -4.71
CA VAL A 56 9.59 -17.24 -3.41
C VAL A 56 8.62 -16.06 -3.28
N SER A 57 9.04 -14.85 -3.65
CA SER A 57 8.23 -13.65 -3.49
C SER A 57 7.03 -13.60 -4.42
N LEU A 58 7.16 -13.97 -5.71
CA LEU A 58 6.04 -13.84 -6.66
C LEU A 58 4.84 -14.74 -6.27
N PRO A 59 5.00 -16.04 -5.94
CA PRO A 59 3.88 -16.86 -5.45
C PRO A 59 3.25 -16.35 -4.15
N PHE A 60 4.00 -15.69 -3.28
CA PHE A 60 3.43 -15.05 -2.08
C PHE A 60 2.50 -13.89 -2.47
N TYR A 61 3.00 -12.93 -3.24
CA TYR A 61 2.19 -11.79 -3.68
C TYR A 61 1.01 -12.21 -4.59
N SER A 62 1.16 -13.24 -5.43
CA SER A 62 0.07 -13.68 -6.33
C SER A 62 -0.93 -14.65 -5.68
N ASN A 63 -0.46 -15.68 -4.97
CA ASN A 63 -1.31 -16.80 -4.54
C ASN A 63 -1.78 -16.66 -3.09
N VAL A 64 -1.02 -15.96 -2.23
CA VAL A 64 -1.40 -15.72 -0.83
C VAL A 64 -2.10 -14.36 -0.70
N LEU A 65 -1.57 -13.32 -1.35
CA LEU A 65 -2.18 -11.97 -1.30
C LEU A 65 -3.16 -11.68 -2.45
N GLY A 66 -3.17 -12.46 -3.54
CA GLY A 66 -4.14 -12.30 -4.63
C GLY A 66 -3.81 -11.19 -5.66
N MET A 67 -2.58 -10.66 -5.67
CA MET A 67 -2.15 -9.67 -6.67
C MET A 67 -1.87 -10.31 -8.03
N LYS A 68 -1.84 -9.50 -9.09
CA LYS A 68 -1.44 -9.92 -10.44
C LYS A 68 -0.11 -9.29 -10.84
N LEU A 69 0.69 -10.03 -11.59
CA LEU A 69 1.89 -9.51 -12.25
C LEU A 69 1.45 -8.61 -13.43
N LEU A 70 1.53 -7.30 -13.22
CA LEU A 70 1.08 -6.28 -14.16
C LEU A 70 2.06 -6.18 -15.34
N THR A 71 3.35 -6.00 -15.06
CA THR A 71 4.42 -6.17 -16.05
C THR A 71 5.71 -6.67 -15.41
N LYS A 72 6.68 -7.05 -16.25
CA LYS A 72 8.04 -7.43 -15.88
C LYS A 72 9.01 -6.75 -16.84
N ALA A 73 10.08 -6.17 -16.30
CA ALA A 73 11.20 -5.63 -17.06
C ALA A 73 12.51 -6.31 -16.63
N ASP A 74 13.48 -6.39 -17.55
CA ASP A 74 14.80 -6.96 -17.29
C ASP A 74 15.88 -5.98 -17.76
N PHE A 75 16.93 -5.84 -16.96
CA PHE A 75 18.06 -4.97 -17.28
C PHE A 75 19.37 -5.77 -17.26
N PRO A 76 19.66 -6.59 -18.28
CA PRO A 76 20.77 -7.56 -18.24
C PRO A 76 22.14 -6.93 -17.94
N SER A 77 22.41 -5.74 -18.49
CA SER A 77 23.64 -4.97 -18.24
C SER A 77 23.81 -4.54 -16.78
N MET A 78 22.70 -4.36 -16.05
CA MET A 78 22.66 -4.00 -14.63
C MET A 78 22.35 -5.19 -13.72
N LYS A 79 22.09 -6.37 -14.29
CA LYS A 79 21.90 -7.68 -13.63
C LYS A 79 20.68 -7.82 -12.70
N PHE A 80 19.68 -6.94 -12.81
CA PHE A 80 18.41 -7.04 -12.06
C PHE A 80 17.18 -7.14 -12.98
N SER A 81 16.05 -7.53 -12.38
CA SER A 81 14.71 -7.47 -12.98
C SER A 81 13.79 -6.61 -12.12
N LEU A 82 12.71 -6.10 -12.71
CA LEU A 82 11.61 -5.44 -12.02
C LEU A 82 10.31 -6.23 -12.24
N TYR A 83 9.54 -6.45 -11.18
CA TYR A 83 8.24 -7.11 -11.22
C TYR A 83 7.19 -6.19 -10.59
N PHE A 84 6.22 -5.74 -11.39
CA PHE A 84 5.15 -4.86 -10.93
C PHE A 84 3.95 -5.70 -10.53
N MET A 85 3.64 -5.73 -9.24
CA MET A 85 2.50 -6.46 -8.66
C MET A 85 1.37 -5.48 -8.28
N GLY A 86 0.12 -5.89 -8.45
CA GLY A 86 -1.01 -5.11 -7.94
C GLY A 86 -2.38 -5.74 -8.16
N TYR A 87 -3.40 -5.19 -7.52
CA TYR A 87 -4.79 -5.66 -7.64
C TYR A 87 -5.44 -5.13 -8.91
N GLN A 88 -5.66 -6.00 -9.89
CA GLN A 88 -6.31 -5.66 -11.15
C GLN A 88 -7.28 -6.76 -11.60
N ARG A 89 -8.44 -6.38 -12.15
CA ARG A 89 -9.46 -7.35 -12.61
C ARG A 89 -8.92 -8.22 -13.75
N SER A 90 -8.27 -7.61 -14.74
CA SER A 90 -7.59 -8.27 -15.86
C SER A 90 -6.21 -7.66 -16.06
N THR A 91 -5.35 -8.33 -16.84
CA THR A 91 -4.06 -7.79 -17.31
C THR A 91 -4.03 -7.93 -18.84
N PRO A 92 -4.21 -6.84 -19.61
CA PRO A 92 -4.26 -6.91 -21.06
C PRO A 92 -2.87 -7.09 -21.68
N GLY A 93 -2.83 -7.59 -22.91
CA GLY A 93 -1.59 -7.72 -23.71
C GLY A 93 -0.59 -8.77 -23.21
N GLN A 94 0.45 -9.00 -24.01
CA GLN A 94 1.53 -9.92 -23.69
C GLN A 94 2.45 -9.34 -22.61
N LEU A 95 2.91 -10.17 -21.66
CA LEU A 95 3.89 -9.79 -20.65
C LEU A 95 5.19 -9.30 -21.32
N GLY A 96 5.73 -8.17 -20.86
CA GLY A 96 6.93 -7.56 -21.44
C GLY A 96 6.68 -6.75 -22.74
N SER A 97 5.44 -6.67 -23.24
CA SER A 97 5.12 -5.74 -24.32
C SER A 97 5.11 -4.28 -23.83
N ILE A 98 5.44 -3.35 -24.74
CA ILE A 98 5.46 -1.90 -24.45
C ILE A 98 4.09 -1.44 -23.96
N ALA A 99 3.02 -1.70 -24.72
CA ALA A 99 1.64 -1.30 -24.37
C ALA A 99 1.15 -1.84 -23.00
N ARG A 100 1.58 -3.05 -22.59
CA ARG A 100 1.25 -3.58 -21.25
C ARG A 100 2.09 -2.90 -20.15
N THR A 101 3.30 -2.47 -20.47
CA THR A 101 4.24 -1.83 -19.55
C THR A 101 3.89 -0.36 -19.32
N GLU A 102 3.67 0.41 -20.39
CA GLU A 102 3.14 1.79 -20.34
C GLU A 102 1.88 1.83 -19.47
N TRP A 103 0.88 1.01 -19.82
CA TRP A 103 -0.34 0.90 -19.02
C TRP A 103 -0.06 0.48 -17.58
N ALA A 104 0.77 -0.53 -17.31
CA ALA A 104 1.07 -0.96 -15.94
C ALA A 104 1.61 0.18 -15.05
N LEU A 105 2.36 1.13 -15.62
CA LEU A 105 2.88 2.31 -14.92
C LEU A 105 1.81 3.39 -14.65
N GLU A 106 0.65 3.37 -15.32
CA GLU A 106 -0.49 4.24 -14.99
C GLU A 106 -1.24 3.79 -13.72
N ARG A 107 -0.94 2.60 -13.17
CA ARG A 107 -1.74 2.01 -12.07
C ARG A 107 -1.26 2.58 -10.74
N LYS A 108 -2.21 3.08 -9.93
CA LYS A 108 -1.98 3.59 -8.58
C LYS A 108 -1.70 2.43 -7.61
N ALA A 109 -0.89 2.69 -6.58
CA ALA A 109 -0.60 1.77 -5.46
C ALA A 109 -0.15 0.35 -5.88
N THR A 110 0.79 0.27 -6.83
CA THR A 110 1.48 -0.97 -7.18
C THR A 110 2.64 -1.29 -6.22
N ILE A 111 3.07 -2.54 -6.20
CA ILE A 111 4.27 -2.99 -5.50
C ILE A 111 5.32 -3.36 -6.55
N GLU A 112 6.41 -2.61 -6.60
CA GLU A 112 7.59 -2.90 -7.41
C GLU A 112 8.52 -3.83 -6.61
N LEU A 113 8.88 -4.97 -7.20
CA LEU A 113 9.83 -5.91 -6.61
C LEU A 113 11.08 -6.01 -7.49
N THR A 114 12.26 -5.97 -6.88
CA THR A 114 13.55 -6.09 -7.58
C THR A 114 14.53 -6.94 -6.80
N GLN A 115 15.42 -7.66 -7.48
CA GLN A 115 16.43 -8.57 -6.89
C GLN A 115 17.86 -8.13 -7.19
#